data_AF-A0A7X6VA77-F1
#
_entry.id   AF-A0A7X6VA77-F1
#
_cell.length_a   1.000
_cell.length_b   1.000
_cell.length_c   1.000
_cell.angle_alpha   90.00
_cell.angle_beta   90.00
_cell.angle_gamma   90.00
#
_symmetry.space_group_name_H-M   'P 1'
#
loop_
_entity.id
_entity.type
_entity.pdbx_description
1 polymer ?
#
loop_
_entity_poly.entity_id
_entity_poly.type
_entity_poly.pdbx_seq_one_letter_code
_entity_poly.pdbx_strand_id
1 'polypeptide(L)'
;YLLRPRRKDTLTGNNHAALVGEAGGFISPSSAEGISYALKSSYALAMSLKDGIGDFQKRYKKNLRPVLRSITFKQMKSPGMYNQTIRGMVIKSGILSSKRLSNQD
;
A
#
# COMPACT_ATOMS: atom_id res chain seq x y z
N TYR A 1 4.51 -14.69 15.11
CA TYR A 1 3.86 -14.55 13.79
C TYR A 1 3.64 -13.07 13.52
N LEU A 2 4.01 -12.57 12.34
CA LEU A 2 3.82 -11.15 11.98
C LEU A 2 2.50 -10.99 11.21
N LEU A 3 1.55 -10.26 11.79
CA LEU A 3 0.26 -9.95 11.16
C LEU A 3 0.44 -8.92 10.05
N ARG A 4 0.04 -9.28 8.82
CA ARG A 4 0.15 -8.41 7.64
C ARG A 4 -1.22 -7.83 7.29
N PRO A 5 -1.41 -6.50 7.28
CA PRO A 5 -2.72 -5.88 7.07
C PRO A 5 -3.23 -6.15 5.65
N ARG A 6 -4.51 -6.54 5.53
CA ARG A 6 -5.25 -6.56 4.27
C ARG A 6 -5.95 -5.22 4.07
N ARG A 7 -6.36 -4.95 2.83
CA ARG A 7 -7.19 -3.78 2.52
C ARG A 7 -8.45 -3.70 3.41
N LYS A 8 -9.09 -4.84 3.70
CA LYS A 8 -10.29 -4.89 4.53
C LYS A 8 -10.03 -4.63 6.02
N ASP A 9 -8.77 -4.68 6.44
CA ASP A 9 -8.36 -4.41 7.82
C ASP A 9 -8.05 -2.91 8.03
N THR A 10 -8.24 -2.06 7.01
CA THR A 10 -8.04 -0.60 7.10
C THR A 10 -9.33 0.13 7.47
N LEU A 11 -9.22 1.16 8.31
CA LEU A 11 -10.32 2.00 8.77
C LEU A 11 -9.99 3.47 8.52
N THR A 12 -10.90 4.22 7.89
CA THR A 12 -10.70 5.64 7.58
C THR A 12 -11.27 6.59 8.64
N GLY A 13 -12.03 6.04 9.60
CA GLY A 13 -12.84 6.81 10.55
C GLY A 13 -14.25 7.11 10.04
N ASN A 14 -14.85 8.19 10.53
CA ASN A 14 -16.21 8.64 10.25
C ASN A 14 -16.25 10.16 9.99
N ASN A 15 -17.44 10.73 9.81
CA ASN A 15 -17.60 12.15 9.47
C ASN A 15 -17.13 13.13 10.56
N HIS A 16 -16.75 12.64 11.75
CA HIS A 16 -16.28 13.45 12.88
C HIS A 16 -14.81 13.20 13.23
N ALA A 17 -14.26 12.04 12.85
CA ALA A 17 -12.88 11.68 13.14
C ALA A 17 -12.25 10.92 11.97
N ALA A 18 -11.01 11.26 11.64
CA ALA A 18 -10.23 10.57 10.62
C ALA A 18 -9.12 9.74 11.27
N LEU A 19 -8.90 8.54 10.76
CA LEU A 19 -7.78 7.70 11.18
C LEU A 19 -6.71 7.72 10.09
N VAL A 20 -5.45 7.86 10.49
CA VAL A 20 -4.27 7.86 9.62
C VAL A 20 -3.21 6.93 10.21
N GLY A 21 -2.23 6.54 9.39
CA GLY A 21 -1.14 5.66 9.81
C GLY A 21 -1.63 4.35 10.43
N GLU A 22 -0.94 3.93 11.48
CA GLU A 22 -1.21 2.64 12.13
C GLU A 22 -2.59 2.60 12.80
N ALA A 23 -3.09 3.73 13.31
CA ALA A 23 -4.43 3.84 13.87
C ALA A 23 -5.53 3.49 12.84
N GLY A 24 -5.29 3.78 11.55
CA GLY A 24 -6.17 3.38 10.45
C GLY A 24 -5.82 2.05 9.79
N GLY A 25 -4.84 1.32 10.30
CA GLY A 25 -4.33 0.08 9.70
C GLY A 25 -3.49 0.28 8.43
N PHE A 26 -3.04 1.51 8.16
CA PHE A 26 -2.21 1.83 7.00
C PHE A 26 -0.74 1.45 7.29
N ILE A 27 -0.41 0.18 7.06
CA ILE A 27 0.94 -0.37 7.22
C ILE A 27 1.32 -1.15 5.96
N SER A 28 2.61 -1.16 5.62
CA SER A 28 3.14 -1.94 4.50
C SER A 28 2.97 -3.44 4.76
N PRO A 29 2.19 -4.19 3.96
CA PRO A 29 2.01 -5.62 4.19
C PRO A 29 3.24 -6.46 3.83
N SER A 30 4.22 -5.91 3.10
CA SER A 30 5.46 -6.61 2.75
C SER A 30 6.60 -6.36 3.73
N SER A 31 6.81 -5.10 4.16
CA SER A 31 7.91 -4.72 5.08
C SER A 31 7.48 -4.59 6.54
N ALA A 32 6.19 -4.55 6.83
CA ALA A 32 5.64 -4.26 8.16
C ALA A 32 5.94 -2.84 8.69
N GLU A 33 6.43 -1.94 7.84
CA GLU A 33 6.72 -0.55 8.23
C GLU A 33 5.49 0.35 8.10
N GLY A 34 5.24 1.18 9.13
CA GLY A 34 4.12 2.13 9.18
C GLY A 34 4.41 3.52 8.61
N ILE A 35 5.64 4.04 8.73
CA ILE A 35 5.95 5.47 8.48
C ILE A 35 5.53 5.94 7.08
N SER A 36 5.91 5.23 6.02
CA SER A 36 5.56 5.61 4.64
C SER A 36 4.04 5.67 4.42
N TYR A 37 3.31 4.75 5.05
CA TYR A 37 1.86 4.68 4.92
C TYR A 37 1.15 5.70 5.81
N ALA A 38 1.72 6.02 6.98
CA ALA A 38 1.29 7.16 7.80
C ALA A 38 1.37 8.45 6.97
N LEU A 39 2.52 8.77 6.38
CA LEU A 39 2.66 9.97 5.54
C LEU A 39 1.69 10.01 4.36
N LYS A 40 1.52 8.89 3.64
CA LYS A 40 0.59 8.81 2.50
C LYS A 40 -0.87 8.98 2.92
N SER A 41 -1.28 8.37 4.03
CA SER A 41 -2.64 8.47 4.54
C SER A 41 -2.93 9.86 5.11
N SER A 42 -1.97 10.49 5.79
CA SER A 42 -2.07 11.89 6.26
C SER A 42 -2.15 12.87 5.10
N TYR A 43 -1.35 12.67 4.05
CA TYR A 43 -1.42 13.48 2.84
C TYR A 43 -2.78 13.35 2.13
N ALA A 44 -3.31 12.12 2.01
CA ALA A 44 -4.63 11.89 1.44
C ALA A 44 -5.73 12.61 2.24
N LEU A 45 -5.63 12.62 3.58
CA LEU A 45 -6.54 13.33 4.47
C LEU A 45 -6.42 14.86 4.30
N ALA A 46 -5.20 15.40 4.30
CA ALA A 46 -4.96 16.83 4.09
C ALA A 46 -5.58 17.31 2.77
N MET A 47 -5.42 16.54 1.69
CA MET A 47 -6.05 16.84 0.40
C MET A 47 -7.58 16.78 0.43
N SER A 48 -8.17 15.98 1.33
CA SER A 48 -9.63 15.89 1.50
C SER A 48 -10.21 17.03 2.33
N LEU A 49 -9.39 17.69 3.15
CA LEU A 49 -9.79 18.81 4.00
C LEU A 49 -9.67 20.17 3.30
N LYS A 50 -9.03 20.24 2.12
CA LYS A 50 -8.87 21.50 1.36
C LYS A 50 -10.20 22.19 1.04
N ASP A 51 -11.24 21.40 0.73
CA ASP A 51 -12.58 21.91 0.39
C ASP A 51 -13.48 22.04 1.64
N GLY A 52 -12.89 22.07 2.83
CA GLY A 52 -13.58 22.14 4.12
C GLY A 52 -13.84 20.77 4.78
N ILE A 53 -14.49 20.80 5.94
CA ILE A 53 -14.79 19.60 6.75
C ILE A 53 -16.04 18.85 6.28
N GLY A 54 -16.97 19.51 5.58
CA GLY A 54 -18.18 18.86 5.07
C GLY A 54 -17.84 17.73 4.08
N ASP A 55 -18.38 16.53 4.30
CA ASP A 55 -18.15 15.33 3.46
C ASP A 55 -16.68 14.94 3.26
N PHE A 56 -15.77 15.38 4.14
CA PHE A 56 -14.34 15.12 3.96
C PHE A 56 -14.02 13.62 3.91
N GLN A 57 -14.77 12.78 4.62
CA GLN A 57 -14.57 11.32 4.59
C GLN A 57 -14.80 10.70 3.21
N LYS A 58 -15.77 11.22 2.45
CA LYS A 58 -16.03 10.73 1.08
C LYS A 58 -14.84 11.05 0.19
N ARG A 59 -14.30 12.26 0.29
CA ARG A 59 -13.05 12.66 -0.38
C ARG A 59 -11.87 11.83 0.12
N TYR A 60 -11.81 11.55 1.42
CA TYR A 60 -10.70 10.81 2.03
C TYR A 60 -10.63 9.37 1.53
N LYS A 61 -11.77 8.66 1.51
CA LYS A 61 -11.89 7.32 0.92
C LYS A 61 -11.49 7.31 -0.56
N LYS A 62 -11.79 8.37 -1.32
CA LYS A 62 -11.37 8.51 -2.72
C LYS A 62 -9.85 8.71 -2.82
N ASN A 63 -9.28 9.61 -2.02
CA ASN A 63 -7.85 9.93 -2.03
C ASN A 63 -6.98 8.80 -1.48
N LEU A 64 -7.52 7.92 -0.63
CA LEU A 64 -6.85 6.72 -0.13
C LEU A 64 -6.76 5.58 -1.15
N ARG A 65 -7.49 5.62 -2.27
CA ARG A 65 -7.50 4.54 -3.28
C ARG A 65 -6.09 4.10 -3.71
N PRO A 66 -5.12 4.99 -3.98
CA PRO A 66 -3.75 4.60 -4.33
C PRO A 66 -3.04 3.85 -3.18
N VAL A 67 -3.24 4.30 -1.94
CA VAL A 67 -2.68 3.66 -0.74
C VAL A 67 -3.25 2.25 -0.57
N LEU A 68 -4.57 2.10 -0.67
CA LEU A 68 -5.24 0.81 -0.56
C LEU A 68 -4.84 -0.15 -1.69
N ARG A 69 -4.71 0.35 -2.93
CA ARG A 69 -4.19 -0.43 -4.06
C ARG A 69 -2.77 -0.92 -3.81
N SER A 70 -1.91 -0.09 -3.23
CA SER A 70 -0.55 -0.49 -2.87
C SER A 70 -0.53 -1.63 -1.83
N ILE A 71 -1.40 -1.58 -0.82
CA ILE A 71 -1.55 -2.67 0.15
C ILE A 71 -1.98 -3.96 -0.58
N THR A 72 -3.04 -3.90 -1.38
CA THR A 72 -3.53 -5.06 -2.14
C THR A 72 -2.46 -5.65 -3.05
N PHE A 73 -1.76 -4.81 -3.82
CA PHE A 73 -0.71 -5.26 -4.74
C PHE A 73 0.44 -5.96 -4.01
N LYS A 74 0.91 -5.38 -2.91
CA LYS A 74 1.98 -5.99 -2.09
C LYS A 74 1.55 -7.30 -1.44
N GLN A 75 0.27 -7.45 -1.08
CA GLN A 75 -0.25 -8.75 -0.62
C GLN A 75 -0.27 -9.80 -1.73
N MET A 76 -0.71 -9.44 -2.93
CA MET A 76 -0.73 -10.35 -4.08
C MET A 76 0.67 -10.76 -4.54
N LYS A 77 1.70 -9.93 -4.30
CA LYS A 77 3.08 -10.29 -4.59
C LYS A 77 3.60 -11.43 -3.70
N SER A 78 3.00 -11.62 -2.52
CA SER A 78 3.46 -12.62 -1.54
C SER A 78 3.44 -14.06 -2.11
N PRO A 79 2.34 -14.56 -2.70
CA PRO A 79 2.35 -15.85 -3.39
C PRO A 79 3.46 -15.98 -4.44
N GLY A 80 3.67 -14.97 -5.29
CA GLY A 80 4.68 -15.02 -6.34
C GLY A 80 6.14 -15.03 -5.82
N MET A 81 6.38 -14.45 -4.64
CA MET A 81 7.70 -14.43 -4.02
C MET A 81 8.01 -15.70 -3.22
N TYR A 82 7.03 -16.23 -2.48
CA TYR A 82 7.26 -17.27 -1.49
C TYR A 82 6.80 -18.66 -1.93
N ASN A 83 5.95 -18.79 -2.95
CA ASN A 83 5.66 -20.09 -3.54
C ASN A 83 6.81 -20.50 -4.48
N GLN A 84 7.47 -21.62 -4.20
CA GLN A 84 8.65 -22.08 -4.94
C GLN A 84 8.38 -22.31 -6.44
N THR A 85 7.20 -22.83 -6.78
CA THR A 85 6.79 -23.09 -8.18
C THR A 85 6.55 -21.78 -8.92
N ILE A 86 5.77 -20.86 -8.34
CA ILE A 86 5.46 -19.57 -8.96
C ILE A 86 6.72 -18.71 -9.08
N ARG A 87 7.54 -18.66 -8.03
CA ARG A 87 8.83 -17.95 -8.03
C ARG A 87 9.74 -18.46 -9.14
N GLY A 88 9.83 -19.78 -9.31
CA GLY A 88 10.62 -20.40 -10.36
C GLY A 88 10.15 -20.02 -11.76
N MET A 89 8.83 -20.00 -12.00
CA MET A 89 8.26 -19.55 -13.28
C MET A 89 8.58 -18.08 -13.58
N VAL A 90 8.42 -17.19 -12.59
CA VAL A 90 8.67 -15.74 -12.75
C VAL A 90 10.16 -15.45 -13.01
N ILE A 91 11.08 -16.15 -12.34
CA ILE A 91 12.52 -15.98 -12.58
C ILE A 91 12.89 -16.48 -13.98
N LYS A 92 12.39 -17.67 -14.37
CA LYS A 92 12.65 -18.24 -15.69
C LYS A 92 12.06 -17.40 -16.83
N SER A 93 10.95 -16.70 -16.59
CA SER A 93 10.33 -15.85 -17.61
C SER A 93 11.09 -14.54 -17.85
N GLY A 94 12.09 -14.19 -17.03
CA GLY A 94 12.88 -12.96 -17.19
C GLY A 94 12.08 -11.66 -17.03
N ILE A 95 10.84 -11.75 -16.52
CA ILE A 95 9.97 -10.60 -16.29
C ILE A 95 10.61 -9.71 -15.22
N LEU A 96 10.77 -8.42 -15.52
CA LEU A 96 11.49 -7.44 -14.68
C LEU A 96 12.99 -7.69 -14.55
N SER A 97 13.60 -8.51 -15.42
CA SER A 97 15.05 -8.64 -15.49
C SER A 97 15.68 -7.34 -15.98
N SER A 98 16.63 -6.80 -15.23
CA SER A 98 17.45 -5.67 -15.67
C SER A 98 18.62 -6.19 -16.50
N LYS A 99 18.86 -5.57 -17.67
CA LYS A 99 20.10 -5.81 -18.41
C LYS A 99 21.28 -5.31 -17.57
N ARG A 100 22.35 -6.09 -17.48
CA ARG A 100 23.61 -5.61 -16.90
C ARG A 100 24.16 -4.53 -17.83
N LEU A 101 24.56 -3.40 -17.26
CA LEU A 101 25.24 -2.31 -17.98
C LEU A 101 26.76 -2.55 -18.12
N SER A 102 27.27 -3.72 -17.76
CA SER A 102 28.68 -4.09 -17.97
C SER A 102 28.83 -4.99 -19.20
N ASN A 103 29.08 -4.35 -20.35
CA ASN A 103 30.00 -4.75 -21.41
C ASN A 103 30.05 -3.62 -22.45
N GLN A 104 30.83 -2.59 -22.15
CA GLN A 104 31.68 -1.97 -23.17
C GLN A 104 33.03 -2.64 -22.97
N ASP A 105 33.30 -3.64 -23.81
CA ASP A 105 34.62 -4.12 -24.26
C ASP A 105 34.35 -5.08 -25.42
#